data_AF-A0A8H5AUZ5-F1
#
_entry.id   AF-A0A8H5AUZ5-F1
#
_cell.length_a   1.000
_cell.length_b   1.000
_cell.length_c   1.000
_cell.angle_alpha   90.00
_cell.angle_beta   90.00
_cell.angle_gamma   90.00
#
_symmetry.space_group_name_H-M   'P 1'
#
loop_
_entity.id
_entity.type
_entity.pdbx_description
1 polymer ?
#
loop_
_entity_poly.entity_id
_entity_poly.type
_entity_poly.pdbx_seq_one_letter_code
_entity_poly.pdbx_strand_id
1 'polypeptide(L)'
;MYSEFLKEKGFDVESQKAHLVYGDACTVRLLLQGMHKLRSVTSLADLPSDRLWALADAAERYSVYAVMAACSEHISLRPLRHPDDALKCLLYAVKYGYRGVADSVAASTIHYEMSTVKKALRGYDENWFNLWVAYREKFIEFVSEITTIPPGNHIHLEYVGPHNELCTRFETYCNGLRLSLPTTLKESLRMLGHARFDQFQGIFDAHAPALSGCLSGECEERRRAWIKRCVRKLEEIGAFHSAGDQSENDSNTLEPW
;
A
#
# COMPACT_ATOMS: atom_id res chain seq x y z
N MET A 1 -1.48 -49.15 -20.48
CA MET A 1 -0.13 -49.02 -21.06
C MET A 1 0.93 -48.52 -20.07
N TYR A 2 0.97 -47.26 -19.61
CA TYR A 2 2.02 -46.84 -18.63
C TYR A 2 1.82 -47.42 -17.21
N SER A 3 0.57 -47.67 -16.81
CA SER A 3 0.26 -48.26 -15.49
C SER A 3 0.56 -49.77 -15.39
N GLU A 4 0.56 -50.49 -16.51
CA GLU A 4 0.86 -51.93 -16.54
C GLU A 4 2.37 -52.18 -16.42
N PHE A 5 3.17 -51.33 -17.08
CA PHE A 5 4.63 -51.39 -17.01
C PHE A 5 5.18 -51.11 -15.59
N LEU A 6 4.53 -50.23 -14.82
CA LEU A 6 4.90 -49.95 -13.43
C LEU A 6 4.52 -51.10 -12.48
N LYS A 7 3.38 -51.76 -12.72
CA LYS A 7 2.97 -52.95 -11.96
C LYS A 7 3.91 -54.14 -12.19
N GLU A 8 4.39 -54.36 -13.42
CA GLU A 8 5.39 -55.40 -13.72
C GLU A 8 6.74 -55.19 -13.00
N LYS A 9 7.09 -53.93 -12.68
CA LYS A 9 8.32 -53.58 -11.95
C LYS A 9 8.17 -53.65 -10.42
N GLY A 10 7.04 -54.13 -9.90
CA GLY A 10 6.78 -54.20 -8.46
C GLY A 10 6.50 -52.84 -7.81
N PHE A 11 6.25 -51.80 -8.61
CA PHE A 11 5.77 -50.52 -8.08
C PHE A 11 4.27 -50.61 -7.90
N ASP A 12 3.84 -50.64 -6.63
CA ASP A 12 2.44 -50.49 -6.30
C ASP A 12 1.99 -49.03 -6.58
N VAL A 13 1.37 -48.86 -7.74
CA VAL A 13 0.84 -47.58 -8.22
C VAL A 13 -0.28 -47.06 -7.31
N GLU A 14 -0.93 -47.92 -6.52
CA GLU A 14 -1.92 -47.48 -5.52
C GLU A 14 -1.26 -46.97 -4.24
N SER A 15 -0.18 -47.62 -3.77
CA SER A 15 0.65 -47.13 -2.65
C SER A 15 1.38 -45.82 -2.95
N GLN A 16 1.58 -45.46 -4.22
CA GLN A 16 2.24 -44.21 -4.64
C GLN A 16 1.28 -43.08 -5.03
N LYS A 17 -0.03 -43.23 -4.81
CA LYS A 17 -0.94 -42.09 -4.93
C LYS A 17 -0.65 -41.08 -3.82
N ALA A 18 0.22 -40.12 -4.11
CA ALA A 18 0.28 -38.88 -3.36
C ALA A 18 -1.10 -38.22 -3.45
N HIS A 19 -1.92 -38.42 -2.43
CA HIS A 19 -3.14 -37.65 -2.27
C HIS A 19 -2.72 -36.20 -2.05
N LEU A 20 -2.81 -35.39 -3.10
CA LEU A 20 -2.83 -33.94 -2.95
C LEU A 20 -4.15 -33.60 -2.28
N VAL A 21 -4.14 -33.61 -0.94
CA VAL A 21 -5.35 -33.53 -0.10
C VAL A 21 -6.08 -32.18 -0.27
N TYR A 22 -5.42 -31.15 -0.82
CA TYR A 22 -5.97 -29.79 -0.81
C TYR A 22 -5.67 -29.04 -2.11
N GLY A 23 -6.63 -29.05 -3.03
CA GLY A 23 -6.62 -28.18 -4.21
C GLY A 23 -7.60 -28.66 -5.27
N ASP A 24 -8.24 -27.72 -5.97
CA ASP A 24 -9.00 -28.08 -7.17
C ASP A 24 -8.04 -28.52 -8.29
N ALA A 25 -8.53 -29.32 -9.25
CA ALA A 25 -7.70 -29.90 -10.31
C ALA A 25 -6.94 -28.86 -11.16
N CYS A 26 -7.47 -27.64 -11.29
CA CYS A 26 -6.80 -26.56 -12.02
C CYS A 26 -5.61 -26.02 -11.23
N THR A 27 -5.76 -25.81 -9.92
CA THR A 27 -4.68 -25.37 -9.03
C THR A 27 -3.52 -26.36 -9.03
N VAL A 28 -3.81 -27.66 -8.91
CA VAL A 28 -2.80 -28.72 -9.00
C VAL A 28 -2.10 -28.71 -10.36
N ARG A 29 -2.85 -28.54 -11.45
CA ARG A 29 -2.28 -28.46 -12.79
C ARG A 29 -1.34 -27.26 -12.94
N LEU A 30 -1.70 -26.10 -12.40
CA LEU A 30 -0.86 -24.90 -12.41
C LEU A 30 0.42 -25.09 -11.59
N LEU A 31 0.34 -25.74 -10.42
CA LEU A 31 1.51 -26.08 -9.62
C LEU A 31 2.45 -27.03 -10.37
N LEU A 32 1.92 -28.12 -10.95
CA LEU A 32 2.72 -29.06 -11.74
C LEU A 32 3.35 -28.37 -12.95
N GLN A 33 2.62 -27.47 -13.61
CA GLN A 33 3.17 -26.65 -14.70
C GLN A 33 4.32 -25.77 -14.21
N GLY A 34 4.20 -25.12 -13.06
CA GLY A 34 5.29 -24.33 -12.48
C GLY A 34 6.51 -25.16 -12.11
N MET A 35 6.30 -26.37 -11.58
CA MET A 35 7.39 -27.29 -11.22
C MET A 35 8.15 -27.82 -12.44
N HIS A 36 7.44 -28.14 -13.53
CA HIS A 36 8.04 -28.77 -14.71
C HIS A 36 8.44 -27.78 -15.81
N LYS A 37 7.80 -26.60 -15.87
CA LYS A 37 8.01 -25.59 -16.92
C LYS A 37 8.31 -24.24 -16.28
N LEU A 38 9.54 -24.08 -15.80
CA LEU A 38 10.11 -22.84 -15.24
C LEU A 38 9.93 -21.58 -16.12
N ARG A 39 9.57 -21.73 -17.41
CA ARG A 39 9.40 -20.61 -18.36
C ARG A 39 7.96 -20.35 -18.84
N SER A 40 6.97 -21.16 -18.48
CA SER A 40 5.62 -21.03 -19.07
C SER A 40 4.47 -21.19 -18.07
N VAL A 41 4.63 -20.72 -16.84
CA VAL A 41 3.43 -20.49 -16.03
C VAL A 41 2.61 -19.46 -16.80
N THR A 42 1.42 -19.86 -17.24
CA THR A 42 0.40 -18.97 -17.81
C THR A 42 0.44 -17.65 -17.06
N SER A 43 0.53 -16.53 -17.78
CA SER A 43 0.62 -15.17 -17.21
C SER A 43 -0.29 -15.06 -15.97
N LEU A 44 0.32 -15.02 -14.77
CA LEU A 44 -0.43 -14.96 -13.51
C LEU A 44 -1.27 -13.68 -13.41
N ALA A 45 -0.92 -12.67 -14.21
CA ALA A 45 -1.68 -11.44 -14.38
C ALA A 45 -3.09 -11.67 -14.95
N ASP A 46 -3.28 -12.72 -15.74
CA ASP A 46 -4.57 -13.02 -16.39
C ASP A 46 -5.41 -14.04 -15.61
N LEU A 47 -4.90 -14.54 -14.48
CA LEU A 47 -5.66 -15.44 -13.63
C LEU A 47 -6.79 -14.70 -12.91
N PRO A 48 -8.01 -15.28 -12.89
CA PRO A 48 -9.08 -14.81 -12.01
C PRO A 48 -8.61 -14.73 -10.56
N SER A 49 -9.12 -13.75 -9.79
CA SER A 49 -8.68 -13.51 -8.40
C SER A 49 -8.68 -14.79 -7.56
N ASP A 50 -9.79 -15.52 -7.57
CA ASP A 50 -9.95 -16.75 -6.79
C ASP A 50 -8.91 -17.83 -7.16
N ARG A 51 -8.51 -17.90 -8.44
CA ARG A 51 -7.50 -18.84 -8.92
C ARG A 51 -6.09 -18.44 -8.49
N LEU A 52 -5.78 -17.14 -8.48
CA LEU A 52 -4.49 -16.67 -7.98
C LEU A 52 -4.35 -16.99 -6.49
N TRP A 53 -5.37 -16.71 -5.68
CA TRP A 53 -5.32 -16.99 -4.24
C TRP A 53 -5.21 -18.48 -3.95
N ALA A 54 -5.98 -19.32 -4.65
CA ALA A 54 -5.88 -20.77 -4.52
C ALA A 54 -4.49 -21.29 -4.90
N LEU A 55 -3.90 -20.77 -6.00
CA LEU A 55 -2.55 -21.12 -6.43
C LEU A 55 -1.50 -20.69 -5.42
N ALA A 56 -1.58 -19.45 -4.91
CA ALA A 56 -0.65 -18.93 -3.92
C ALA A 56 -0.72 -19.77 -2.63
N ASP A 57 -1.91 -20.00 -2.07
CA ASP A 57 -2.10 -20.81 -0.87
C ASP A 57 -1.56 -22.24 -1.05
N ALA A 58 -1.76 -22.84 -2.22
CA ALA A 58 -1.26 -24.18 -2.51
C ALA A 58 0.26 -24.20 -2.73
N ALA A 59 0.83 -23.18 -3.39
CA ALA A 59 2.27 -23.06 -3.58
C ALA A 59 3.01 -22.96 -2.24
N GLU A 60 2.46 -22.22 -1.28
CA GLU A 60 2.98 -22.14 0.09
C GLU A 60 2.94 -23.49 0.81
N ARG A 61 1.77 -24.16 0.78
CA ARG A 61 1.57 -25.45 1.45
C ARG A 61 2.49 -26.55 0.93
N TYR A 62 2.73 -26.56 -0.37
CA TYR A 62 3.60 -27.54 -1.03
C TYR A 62 5.04 -27.04 -1.24
N SER A 63 5.37 -25.85 -0.72
CA SER A 63 6.69 -25.22 -0.82
C SER A 63 7.25 -25.19 -2.25
N VAL A 64 6.40 -24.87 -3.22
CA VAL A 64 6.79 -24.74 -4.63
C VAL A 64 7.40 -23.34 -4.84
N TYR A 65 8.66 -23.17 -4.43
CA TYR A 65 9.31 -21.87 -4.32
C TYR A 65 9.24 -20.99 -5.57
N ALA A 66 9.38 -21.58 -6.77
CA ALA A 66 9.27 -20.82 -8.02
C ALA A 66 7.88 -20.19 -8.20
N VAL A 67 6.82 -20.90 -7.80
CA VAL A 67 5.43 -20.41 -7.87
C VAL A 67 5.16 -19.43 -6.72
N MET A 68 5.69 -19.68 -5.52
CA MET A 68 5.60 -18.73 -4.40
C MET A 68 6.19 -17.36 -4.76
N ALA A 69 7.39 -17.33 -5.33
CA ALA A 69 8.05 -16.11 -5.77
C ALA A 69 7.20 -15.35 -6.82
N ALA A 70 6.70 -16.06 -7.83
CA ALA A 70 5.83 -15.45 -8.85
C ALA A 70 4.50 -14.95 -8.26
N CYS A 71 3.84 -15.73 -7.40
CA CYS A 71 2.59 -15.34 -6.74
C CYS A 71 2.78 -14.10 -5.86
N SER A 72 3.82 -14.08 -5.01
CA SER A 72 4.10 -12.95 -4.11
C SER A 72 4.40 -11.65 -4.87
N GLU A 73 5.15 -11.71 -5.96
CA GLU A 73 5.37 -10.57 -6.86
C GLU A 73 4.06 -10.07 -7.48
N HIS A 74 3.23 -10.98 -8.01
CA HIS A 74 1.95 -10.59 -8.59
C HIS A 74 0.96 -10.03 -7.55
N ILE A 75 0.97 -10.57 -6.32
CA ILE A 75 0.12 -10.13 -5.22
C ILE A 75 0.54 -8.72 -4.75
N SER A 76 1.84 -8.39 -4.72
CA SER A 76 2.30 -7.05 -4.33
C SER A 76 1.85 -5.95 -5.29
N LEU A 77 1.74 -6.27 -6.59
CA LEU A 77 1.28 -5.34 -7.62
C LEU A 77 -0.24 -5.34 -7.81
N ARG A 78 -0.95 -6.30 -7.22
CA ARG A 78 -2.39 -6.50 -7.41
C ARG A 78 -3.24 -5.30 -6.99
N PRO A 79 -2.96 -4.57 -5.89
CA PRO A 79 -3.74 -3.38 -5.51
C PRO A 79 -3.78 -2.27 -6.56
N LEU A 80 -2.80 -2.21 -7.47
CA LEU A 80 -2.74 -1.23 -8.55
C LEU A 80 -3.83 -1.47 -9.61
N ARG A 81 -4.21 -2.73 -9.83
CA ARG A 81 -5.22 -3.13 -10.82
C ARG A 81 -6.55 -3.51 -10.18
N HIS A 82 -6.50 -4.01 -8.95
CA HIS A 82 -7.65 -4.46 -8.17
C HIS A 82 -7.57 -3.89 -6.75
N PRO A 83 -7.88 -2.59 -6.57
CA PRO A 83 -7.94 -1.92 -5.27
C PRO A 83 -8.63 -2.71 -4.15
N ASP A 84 -9.74 -3.37 -4.48
CA ASP A 84 -10.56 -4.11 -3.51
C ASP A 84 -9.88 -5.38 -2.97
N ASP A 85 -8.84 -5.86 -3.65
CA ASP A 85 -8.04 -7.01 -3.20
C ASP A 85 -6.91 -6.60 -2.23
N ALA A 86 -6.69 -5.30 -1.97
CA ALA A 86 -5.58 -4.81 -1.15
C ALA A 86 -5.52 -5.45 0.25
N LEU A 87 -6.68 -5.57 0.92
CA LEU A 87 -6.74 -6.22 2.23
C LEU A 87 -6.37 -7.71 2.16
N LYS A 88 -6.79 -8.43 1.10
CA LYS A 88 -6.40 -9.84 0.91
C LYS A 88 -4.90 -9.98 0.66
N CYS A 89 -4.29 -9.04 -0.06
CA CYS A 89 -2.85 -8.99 -0.28
C CYS A 89 -2.09 -8.82 1.03
N LEU A 90 -2.55 -7.91 1.90
CA LEU A 90 -1.98 -7.72 3.23
C LEU A 90 -2.11 -9.00 4.08
N LEU A 91 -3.29 -9.64 4.08
CA LEU A 91 -3.50 -10.89 4.80
C LEU A 91 -2.59 -12.02 4.33
N TYR A 92 -2.43 -12.18 3.02
CA TYR A 92 -1.50 -13.18 2.47
C TYR A 92 -0.07 -12.89 2.93
N ALA A 93 0.37 -11.63 2.86
CA ALA A 93 1.71 -11.24 3.29
C ALA A 93 1.94 -11.50 4.78
N VAL A 94 0.97 -11.17 5.63
CA VAL A 94 1.01 -11.44 7.08
C VAL A 94 1.01 -12.95 7.36
N LYS A 95 0.14 -13.72 6.71
CA LYS A 95 -0.01 -15.16 6.89
C LYS A 95 1.28 -15.93 6.61
N TYR A 96 2.03 -15.53 5.59
CA TYR A 96 3.23 -16.23 5.12
C TYR A 96 4.54 -15.49 5.43
N GLY A 97 4.46 -14.35 6.12
CA GLY A 97 5.65 -13.60 6.57
C GLY A 97 6.36 -12.79 5.49
N TYR A 98 5.69 -12.42 4.40
CA TYR A 98 6.26 -11.60 3.33
C TYR A 98 6.27 -10.11 3.68
N ARG A 99 7.24 -9.69 4.51
CA ARG A 99 7.35 -8.30 4.99
C ARG A 99 7.37 -7.26 3.87
N GLY A 100 8.18 -7.47 2.83
CA GLY A 100 8.25 -6.54 1.70
C GLY A 100 6.94 -6.41 0.92
N VAL A 101 6.16 -7.51 0.82
CA VAL A 101 4.82 -7.46 0.24
C VAL A 101 3.89 -6.69 1.16
N ALA A 102 3.91 -6.96 2.47
CA ALA A 102 3.11 -6.23 3.45
C ALA A 102 3.38 -4.72 3.40
N ASP A 103 4.65 -4.30 3.34
CA ASP A 103 5.04 -2.89 3.20
C ASP A 103 4.48 -2.26 1.93
N SER A 104 4.58 -2.96 0.79
CA SER A 104 4.11 -2.45 -0.48
C SER A 104 2.59 -2.26 -0.55
N VAL A 105 1.82 -3.10 0.15
CA VAL A 105 0.34 -3.10 0.07
C VAL A 105 -0.34 -2.41 1.25
N ALA A 106 0.37 -2.21 2.37
CA ALA A 106 -0.21 -1.62 3.59
C ALA A 106 -0.82 -0.25 3.32
N ALA A 107 -0.15 0.62 2.56
CA ALA A 107 -0.67 1.92 2.17
C ALA A 107 -2.05 1.81 1.50
N SER A 108 -2.24 0.84 0.60
CA SER A 108 -3.53 0.62 -0.06
C SER A 108 -4.65 0.14 0.86
N THR A 109 -4.36 -0.16 2.13
CA THR A 109 -5.35 -0.62 3.11
C THR A 109 -5.75 0.42 4.16
N ILE A 110 -5.08 1.57 4.24
CA ILE A 110 -5.32 2.57 5.30
C ILE A 110 -6.73 3.17 5.30
N HIS A 111 -7.44 3.09 4.17
CA HIS A 111 -8.79 3.61 4.01
C HIS A 111 -9.89 2.65 4.49
N TYR A 112 -9.55 1.38 4.81
CA TYR A 112 -10.51 0.43 5.38
C TYR A 112 -10.89 0.84 6.81
N GLU A 113 -12.10 0.45 7.21
CA GLU A 113 -12.57 0.61 8.58
C GLU A 113 -11.76 -0.27 9.54
N MET A 114 -11.45 0.24 10.73
CA MET A 114 -10.69 -0.50 11.75
C MET A 114 -11.33 -1.85 12.09
N SER A 115 -12.67 -1.91 12.15
CA SER A 115 -13.41 -3.14 12.44
C SER A 115 -13.24 -4.20 11.35
N THR A 116 -13.17 -3.79 10.08
CA THR A 116 -12.93 -4.68 8.93
C THR A 116 -11.54 -5.27 9.00
N VAL A 117 -10.51 -4.43 9.23
CA VAL A 117 -9.12 -4.90 9.30
C VAL A 117 -8.89 -5.77 10.54
N LYS A 118 -9.46 -5.40 11.70
CA LYS A 118 -9.41 -6.22 12.91
C LYS A 118 -10.03 -7.59 12.71
N LYS A 119 -11.19 -7.65 12.03
CA LYS A 119 -11.86 -8.93 11.70
C LYS A 119 -11.02 -9.76 10.73
N ALA A 120 -10.42 -9.13 9.74
CA ALA A 120 -9.59 -9.78 8.74
C ALA A 120 -8.31 -10.37 9.35
N LEU A 121 -7.66 -9.64 10.25
CA LEU A 121 -6.45 -10.08 10.96
C LEU A 121 -6.73 -11.01 12.15
N ARG A 122 -8.00 -11.35 12.41
CA ARG A 122 -8.37 -12.24 13.50
C ARG A 122 -7.76 -13.63 13.27
N GLY A 123 -6.95 -14.10 14.22
CA GLY A 123 -6.27 -15.40 14.14
C GLY A 123 -4.80 -15.31 13.73
N TYR A 124 -4.30 -14.12 13.40
CA TYR A 124 -2.88 -13.82 13.33
C TYR A 124 -2.40 -13.16 14.63
N ASP A 125 -1.10 -12.95 14.77
CA ASP A 125 -0.52 -12.21 15.89
C ASP A 125 -1.18 -10.82 16.01
N GLU A 126 -1.66 -10.47 17.21
CA GLU A 126 -2.31 -9.19 17.51
C GLU A 126 -1.40 -7.99 17.18
N ASN A 127 -0.07 -8.20 17.20
CA ASN A 127 0.91 -7.21 16.82
C ASN A 127 0.67 -6.65 15.40
N TRP A 128 0.19 -7.46 14.45
CA TRP A 128 -0.07 -6.97 13.09
C TRP A 128 -1.19 -5.95 13.01
N PHE A 129 -2.22 -6.09 13.83
CA PHE A 129 -3.30 -5.10 13.89
C PHE A 129 -2.80 -3.80 14.51
N ASN A 130 -2.02 -3.87 15.59
CA ASN A 130 -1.44 -2.69 16.25
C ASN A 130 -0.48 -1.94 15.31
N LEU A 131 0.39 -2.67 14.61
CA LEU A 131 1.26 -2.10 13.57
C LEU A 131 0.45 -1.38 12.48
N TRP A 132 -0.69 -1.97 12.06
CA TRP A 132 -1.55 -1.35 11.04
C TRP A 132 -2.23 -0.07 11.55
N VAL A 133 -2.66 -0.06 12.81
CA VAL A 133 -3.21 1.15 13.44
C VAL A 133 -2.16 2.26 13.50
N ALA A 134 -0.98 1.97 14.03
CA ALA A 134 0.12 2.93 14.13
C ALA A 134 0.54 3.46 12.75
N TYR A 135 0.63 2.58 11.76
CA TYR A 135 0.92 2.96 10.38
C TYR A 135 -0.16 3.88 9.80
N ARG A 136 -1.44 3.54 9.98
CA ARG A 136 -2.58 4.35 9.52
C ARG A 136 -2.64 5.72 10.19
N GLU A 137 -2.31 5.81 11.47
CA GLU A 137 -2.33 7.06 12.24
C GLU A 137 -1.42 8.12 11.63
N LYS A 138 -0.21 7.74 11.20
CA LYS A 138 0.71 8.63 10.46
C LYS A 138 0.09 9.24 9.20
N PHE A 139 -0.71 8.47 8.46
CA PHE A 139 -1.44 9.00 7.30
C PHE A 139 -2.58 9.93 7.70
N ILE A 140 -3.26 9.67 8.82
CA ILE A 140 -4.32 10.54 9.34
C ILE A 140 -3.73 11.90 9.74
N GLU A 141 -2.60 11.89 10.44
CA GLU A 141 -1.85 13.11 10.78
C GLU A 141 -1.45 13.89 9.53
N PHE A 142 -0.91 13.19 8.52
CA PHE A 142 -0.58 13.79 7.24
C PHE A 142 -1.81 14.41 6.55
N VAL A 143 -2.95 13.71 6.49
CA VAL A 143 -4.20 14.24 5.92
C VAL A 143 -4.69 15.45 6.70
N SER A 144 -4.61 15.42 8.03
CA SER A 144 -4.99 16.55 8.88
C SER A 144 -4.15 17.78 8.53
N GLU A 145 -2.84 17.63 8.37
CA GLU A 145 -1.96 18.75 8.02
C GLU A 145 -2.23 19.34 6.64
N ILE A 146 -2.39 18.52 5.60
CA ILE A 146 -2.63 19.03 4.25
C ILE A 146 -4.02 19.67 4.09
N THR A 147 -5.01 19.24 4.88
CA THR A 147 -6.37 19.78 4.82
C THR A 147 -6.53 21.04 5.68
N THR A 148 -5.82 21.13 6.80
CA THR A 148 -5.80 22.32 7.66
C THR A 148 -4.98 23.46 7.05
N ILE A 149 -3.94 23.16 6.27
CA ILE A 149 -2.94 24.13 5.82
C ILE A 149 -2.57 23.93 4.35
N PRO A 150 -3.06 24.78 3.43
CA PRO A 150 -2.14 25.49 2.55
C PRO A 150 -1.59 26.68 3.37
N PRO A 151 -0.29 26.99 3.37
CA PRO A 151 0.33 28.00 4.24
C PRO A 151 -0.19 29.41 3.89
N GLY A 152 -1.37 29.75 4.41
CA GLY A 152 -2.15 30.91 3.98
C GLY A 152 -2.41 31.94 5.07
N ASN A 153 -2.37 31.57 6.36
CA ASN A 153 -2.71 32.51 7.44
C ASN A 153 -1.58 32.81 8.41
N HIS A 154 -0.48 32.08 8.37
CA HIS A 154 0.75 32.59 8.97
C HIS A 154 1.32 33.59 7.98
N ILE A 155 0.93 34.85 8.15
CA ILE A 155 1.82 35.98 7.91
C ILE A 155 3.18 35.50 8.41
N HIS A 156 4.17 35.34 7.53
CA HIS A 156 5.51 35.07 8.01
C HIS A 156 5.86 36.28 8.88
N LEU A 157 5.77 36.15 10.20
CA LEU A 157 6.16 37.21 11.13
C LEU A 157 7.63 37.59 10.93
N GLU A 158 8.42 36.69 10.33
CA GLU A 158 9.82 36.91 9.97
C GLU A 158 10.04 37.53 8.57
N TYR A 159 9.02 37.55 7.69
CA TYR A 159 9.09 38.19 6.37
C TYR A 159 8.22 39.45 6.38
N VAL A 160 8.70 40.49 7.07
CA VAL A 160 8.13 41.84 7.02
C VAL A 160 8.57 42.52 5.72
N GLY A 161 8.18 41.93 4.58
CA GLY A 161 8.27 42.57 3.28
C GLY A 161 7.06 43.48 3.04
N PRO A 162 7.15 44.47 2.13
CA PRO A 162 6.03 45.35 1.75
C PRO A 162 4.84 44.62 1.09
N HIS A 163 4.93 43.29 0.92
CA HIS A 163 3.88 42.42 0.38
C HIS A 163 3.17 41.58 1.46
N ASN A 164 3.07 42.11 2.68
CA ASN A 164 2.30 41.49 3.78
C ASN A 164 0.79 41.49 3.56
N GLU A 165 0.31 42.14 2.49
CA GLU A 165 -1.07 41.97 2.04
C GLU A 165 -1.23 40.58 1.42
N LEU A 166 -2.13 39.79 2.00
CA LEU A 166 -2.54 38.47 1.49
C LEU A 166 -2.71 38.55 -0.03
N CYS A 167 -1.82 37.89 -0.77
CA CYS A 167 -1.94 37.81 -2.22
C CYS A 167 -3.25 37.09 -2.55
N THR A 168 -4.23 37.82 -3.09
CA THR A 168 -5.57 37.30 -3.43
C THR A 168 -5.51 36.11 -4.39
N ARG A 169 -4.45 36.04 -5.22
CA ARG A 169 -4.16 34.88 -6.08
C ARG A 169 -3.81 33.63 -5.29
N PHE A 170 -3.03 33.77 -4.22
CA PHE A 170 -2.71 32.65 -3.33
C PHE A 170 -3.94 32.18 -2.56
N GLU A 171 -4.82 33.09 -2.13
CA GLU A 171 -6.11 32.72 -1.56
C GLU A 171 -6.98 31.94 -2.57
N THR A 172 -7.04 32.41 -3.82
CA THR A 172 -7.75 31.73 -4.93
C THR A 172 -7.19 30.33 -5.15
N TYR A 173 -5.86 30.17 -5.18
CA TYR A 173 -5.19 28.87 -5.23
C TYR A 173 -5.61 27.97 -4.06
N CYS A 174 -5.53 28.47 -2.83
CA CYS A 174 -5.92 27.73 -1.62
C CYS A 174 -7.38 27.27 -1.67
N ASN A 175 -8.29 28.14 -2.13
CA ASN A 175 -9.71 27.81 -2.24
C ASN A 175 -9.96 26.78 -3.34
N GLY A 176 -9.29 26.89 -4.49
CA GLY A 176 -9.34 25.88 -5.55
C GLY A 176 -8.86 24.51 -5.07
N LEU A 177 -7.74 24.48 -4.33
CA LEU A 177 -7.25 23.26 -3.68
C LEU A 177 -8.27 22.65 -2.74
N ARG A 178 -8.81 23.43 -1.80
CA ARG A 178 -9.80 22.95 -0.82
C ARG A 178 -11.03 22.34 -1.48
N LEU A 179 -11.47 22.90 -2.61
CA LEU A 179 -12.61 22.38 -3.38
C LEU A 179 -12.28 21.09 -4.16
N SER A 180 -11.01 20.85 -4.48
CA SER A 180 -10.57 19.68 -5.25
C SER A 180 -10.05 18.54 -4.40
N LEU A 181 -9.64 18.83 -3.16
CA LEU A 181 -9.28 17.82 -2.19
C LEU A 181 -10.52 17.05 -1.73
N PRO A 182 -10.39 15.75 -1.43
CA PRO A 182 -11.50 14.98 -0.90
C PRO A 182 -12.03 15.57 0.40
N THR A 183 -13.35 15.63 0.53
CA THR A 183 -14.01 16.26 1.69
C THR A 183 -14.05 15.36 2.91
N THR A 184 -13.85 14.04 2.71
CA THR A 184 -13.88 13.05 3.78
C THR A 184 -12.50 12.45 4.02
N LEU A 185 -12.19 12.15 5.29
CA LEU A 185 -10.94 11.46 5.67
C LEU A 185 -10.77 10.14 4.91
N LYS A 186 -11.86 9.39 4.72
CA LYS A 186 -11.85 8.10 4.02
C LYS A 186 -11.40 8.23 2.57
N GLU A 187 -11.91 9.22 1.85
CA GLU A 187 -11.51 9.45 0.46
C GLU A 187 -10.09 9.97 0.34
N SER A 188 -9.65 10.84 1.27
CA SER A 188 -8.25 11.29 1.36
C SER A 188 -7.29 10.13 1.60
N LEU A 189 -7.60 9.24 2.55
CA LEU A 189 -6.85 8.02 2.81
C LEU A 189 -6.87 7.06 1.62
N ARG A 190 -8.01 6.93 0.93
CA ARG A 190 -8.13 6.10 -0.29
C ARG A 190 -7.23 6.63 -1.40
N MET A 191 -7.21 7.95 -1.59
CA MET A 191 -6.34 8.61 -2.56
C MET A 191 -4.86 8.36 -2.23
N LEU A 192 -4.45 8.50 -0.96
CA LEU A 192 -3.09 8.21 -0.50
C LEU A 192 -2.70 6.73 -0.61
N GLY A 193 -3.66 5.83 -0.44
CA GLY A 193 -3.41 4.39 -0.47
C GLY A 193 -3.22 3.80 -1.87
N HIS A 194 -3.89 4.36 -2.89
CA HIS A 194 -3.77 3.89 -4.28
C HIS A 194 -2.73 4.63 -5.10
N ALA A 195 -2.43 5.86 -4.70
CA ALA A 195 -1.55 6.73 -5.44
C ALA A 195 -0.23 6.91 -4.68
N ARG A 196 0.87 6.82 -5.43
CA ARG A 196 2.02 7.65 -5.06
C ARG A 196 1.57 9.11 -5.04
N PHE A 197 2.29 9.95 -4.31
CA PHE A 197 1.98 11.39 -4.15
C PHE A 197 1.64 12.14 -5.46
N ASP A 198 2.03 11.60 -6.61
CA ASP A 198 1.62 11.96 -7.97
C ASP A 198 0.16 12.41 -8.15
N GLN A 199 -0.83 11.74 -7.51
CA GLN A 199 -2.23 12.20 -7.63
C GLN A 199 -2.48 13.52 -6.89
N PHE A 200 -1.90 13.69 -5.69
CA PHE A 200 -1.93 14.97 -4.97
C PHE A 200 -1.19 16.05 -5.75
N GLN A 201 -0.03 15.71 -6.31
CA GLN A 201 0.75 16.60 -7.15
C GLN A 201 -0.07 17.09 -8.35
N GLY A 202 -0.82 16.20 -9.00
CA GLY A 202 -1.74 16.56 -10.08
C GLY A 202 -2.81 17.57 -9.67
N ILE A 203 -3.38 17.43 -8.46
CA ILE A 203 -4.32 18.42 -7.89
C ILE A 203 -3.60 19.76 -7.66
N PHE A 204 -2.39 19.74 -7.10
CA PHE A 204 -1.63 20.97 -6.84
C PHE A 204 -1.27 21.72 -8.12
N ASP A 205 -0.83 20.99 -9.14
CA ASP A 205 -0.44 21.56 -10.42
C ASP A 205 -1.65 22.03 -11.24
N ALA A 206 -2.82 21.38 -11.10
CA ALA A 206 -4.06 21.84 -11.74
C ALA A 206 -4.49 23.25 -11.29
N HIS A 207 -4.17 23.64 -10.05
CA HIS A 207 -4.48 24.98 -9.52
C HIS A 207 -3.33 25.98 -9.66
N ALA A 208 -2.13 25.54 -10.05
CA ALA A 208 -0.97 26.40 -10.27
C ALA A 208 -1.24 27.64 -11.15
N PRO A 209 -2.08 27.58 -12.22
CA PRO A 209 -2.39 28.75 -13.03
C PRO A 209 -3.01 29.92 -12.25
N ALA A 210 -3.66 29.69 -11.11
CA ALA A 210 -4.19 30.75 -10.26
C ALA A 210 -3.08 31.69 -9.74
N LEU A 211 -1.85 31.18 -9.64
CA LEU A 211 -0.66 31.92 -9.21
C LEU A 211 0.00 32.71 -10.35
N SER A 212 -0.40 32.49 -11.61
CA SER A 212 0.13 33.24 -12.76
C SER A 212 -0.16 34.73 -12.59
N GLY A 213 0.87 35.58 -12.70
CA GLY A 213 0.73 37.03 -12.46
C GLY A 213 0.92 37.48 -11.01
N CYS A 214 1.39 36.62 -10.11
CA CYS A 214 2.06 37.06 -8.88
C CYS A 214 3.39 37.73 -9.26
N LEU A 215 3.52 39.04 -9.04
CA LEU A 215 4.68 39.83 -9.47
C LEU A 215 5.98 39.45 -8.76
N SER A 216 5.90 39.01 -7.49
CA SER A 216 7.08 38.66 -6.69
C SER A 216 7.58 37.24 -6.93
N GLY A 217 6.76 36.35 -7.50
CA GLY A 217 7.07 34.92 -7.60
C GLY A 217 7.04 34.15 -6.27
N GLU A 218 6.90 34.83 -5.13
CA GLU A 218 6.93 34.24 -3.78
C GLU A 218 5.80 33.21 -3.56
N CYS A 219 4.62 33.43 -4.18
CA CYS A 219 3.51 32.49 -4.07
C CYS A 219 3.83 31.13 -4.70
N GLU A 220 4.56 31.16 -5.81
CA GLU A 220 5.01 29.96 -6.51
C GLU A 220 6.09 29.23 -5.72
N GLU A 221 7.04 29.97 -5.14
CA GLU A 221 8.04 29.41 -4.23
C GLU A 221 7.39 28.78 -2.99
N ARG A 222 6.41 29.46 -2.40
CA ARG A 222 5.61 28.94 -1.27
C ARG A 222 4.87 27.66 -1.63
N ARG A 223 4.27 27.59 -2.84
CA ARG A 223 3.65 26.37 -3.36
C ARG A 223 4.65 25.22 -3.39
N ARG A 224 5.81 25.43 -4.02
CA ARG A 224 6.86 24.40 -4.15
C ARG A 224 7.42 23.97 -2.80
N ALA A 225 7.63 24.92 -1.88
CA ALA A 225 8.11 24.63 -0.53
C ALA A 225 7.10 23.76 0.25
N TRP A 226 5.82 24.06 0.13
CA TRP A 226 4.76 23.26 0.73
C TRP A 226 4.68 21.85 0.14
N ILE A 227 4.68 21.72 -1.20
CA ILE A 227 4.73 20.44 -1.89
C ILE A 227 5.93 19.61 -1.42
N LYS A 228 7.12 20.21 -1.38
CA LYS A 228 8.35 19.56 -0.91
C LYS A 228 8.22 19.08 0.53
N ARG A 229 7.59 19.87 1.42
CA ARG A 229 7.29 19.45 2.80
C ARG A 229 6.35 18.25 2.83
N CYS A 230 5.30 18.23 2.00
CA CYS A 230 4.37 17.11 1.92
C CYS A 230 5.06 15.83 1.44
N VAL A 231 5.89 15.90 0.39
CA VAL A 231 6.67 14.76 -0.11
C VAL A 231 7.57 14.21 1.01
N ARG A 232 8.34 15.07 1.66
CA ARG A 232 9.24 14.67 2.75
C ARG A 232 8.48 13.97 3.88
N LYS A 233 7.34 14.51 4.30
CA LYS A 233 6.51 13.90 5.35
C LYS A 233 5.97 12.52 4.97
N LEU A 234 5.59 12.32 3.70
CA LEU A 234 5.18 10.99 3.23
C LEU A 234 6.34 10.01 3.22
N GLU A 235 7.55 10.45 2.84
CA GLU A 235 8.76 9.63 2.93
C GLU A 235 9.10 9.25 4.38
N GLU A 236 8.84 10.15 5.34
CA GLU A 236 9.04 9.93 6.79
C GLU A 236 8.10 8.88 7.40
N ILE A 237 6.92 8.61 6.80
CA ILE A 237 5.98 7.58 7.30
C ILE A 237 6.67 6.20 7.36
N GLY A 238 7.59 5.94 6.43
CA GLY A 238 8.43 4.74 6.42
C GLY A 238 7.69 3.47 6.02
N ALA A 239 8.33 2.33 6.27
CA ALA A 239 7.79 1.01 5.98
C ALA A 239 6.76 0.57 7.04
N PHE A 240 5.80 -0.25 6.63
CA PHE A 240 4.72 -0.74 7.49
C PHE A 240 5.24 -1.53 8.69
N HIS A 241 6.18 -2.44 8.47
CA HIS A 241 6.74 -3.25 9.55
C HIS A 241 7.53 -2.45 10.59
N SER A 242 8.03 -1.26 10.25
CA SER A 242 8.78 -0.38 11.15
C SER A 242 7.88 0.55 11.98
N ALA A 243 6.56 0.49 11.80
CA ALA A 243 5.63 1.42 12.45
C ALA A 243 5.62 1.28 13.99
N GLY A 244 6.02 0.13 14.53
CA GLY A 244 6.06 -0.12 15.98
C GLY A 244 7.32 0.36 16.69
N ASP A 245 8.42 0.60 15.97
CA ASP A 245 9.74 0.83 16.60
C ASP A 245 9.94 2.27 17.11
N GLN A 246 9.04 3.20 16.77
CA GLN A 246 9.22 4.62 17.06
C GLN A 246 8.67 5.07 18.42
N SER A 247 7.77 4.32 19.05
CA SER A 247 7.16 4.73 20.33
C SER A 247 8.09 4.62 21.54
N GLU A 248 9.21 3.91 21.44
CA GLU A 248 10.14 3.74 22.57
C GLU A 248 11.16 4.89 22.70
N ASN A 249 11.43 5.64 21.64
CA ASN A 249 12.45 6.70 21.68
C ASN A 249 11.96 8.05 22.25
N ASP A 250 10.66 8.33 22.22
CA ASP A 250 10.11 9.60 22.71
C ASP A 250 9.96 9.65 24.24
N SER A 251 10.23 8.54 24.93
CA SER A 251 10.13 8.44 26.40
C SER A 251 11.35 8.96 27.16
N ASN A 252 12.46 9.32 26.47
CA ASN A 252 13.75 9.63 27.10
C ASN A 252 14.19 11.11 27.02
N THR A 253 13.32 12.03 26.59
CA THR A 253 13.61 13.47 26.54
C THR A 253 12.75 14.31 27.48
N LEU A 254 12.42 13.77 28.66
CA LEU A 254 12.06 14.61 29.80
C LEU A 254 13.36 15.09 30.47
N GLU A 255 13.93 16.17 29.94
CA GLU A 255 14.97 16.90 30.65
C GLU A 255 14.37 17.48 31.96
N PRO A 256 15.08 17.34 33.10
CA PRO A 256 14.65 17.94 34.35
C PRO A 256 14.81 19.46 34.28
N TRP A 257 13.70 20.18 34.45
CA TRP A 257 13.68 21.63 34.75
C TRP A 257 14.13 21.87 36.20
#